data_AF-A0A931M5J0-F1
#
_entry.id   AF-A0A931M5J0-F1
#
_cell.length_a   1.000
_cell.length_b   1.000
_cell.length_c   1.000
_cell.angle_alpha   90.00
_cell.angle_beta   90.00
_cell.angle_gamma   90.00
#
_symmetry.space_group_name_H-M   'P 1'
#
loop_
_entity.id
_entity.type
_entity.pdbx_description
1 polymer ?
#
loop_
_entity_poly.entity_id
_entity_poly.type
_entity_poly.pdbx_seq_one_letter_code
_entity_poly.pdbx_strand_id
1 'polypeptide(L)'
;MSQTLTFENALKNLYFGVDIKKASSSLVDTLMTVQNLHHSDTVVRQSNLNINMQLKTDKEAWNYRHIFIFTKSPLPGLKIDSGYIEASIGEAPEIKKLLGVNWCVQFDNKIDAEKFYNKLIETFAPLSTKQKTGYDKDVGHIAQYSTRKEEDKGIRDITFCFGKSPRTKKFEITLLLANEFMNE
;
A
#
# COMPACT_ATOMS: atom_id res chain seq x y z
N MET A 1 9.56 -23.09 -17.60
CA MET A 1 9.47 -23.15 -16.13
C MET A 1 8.66 -21.95 -15.67
N SER A 2 7.44 -22.14 -15.16
CA SER A 2 6.69 -21.03 -14.55
C SER A 2 7.32 -20.71 -13.20
N GLN A 3 7.80 -19.48 -12.99
CA GLN A 3 8.22 -19.05 -11.66
C GLN A 3 7.04 -19.19 -10.70
N THR A 4 7.24 -19.92 -9.60
CA THR A 4 6.26 -19.99 -8.51
C THR A 4 6.07 -18.60 -7.94
N LEU A 5 4.82 -18.11 -7.91
CA LEU A 5 4.47 -16.83 -7.32
C LEU A 5 4.78 -16.87 -5.81
N THR A 6 5.51 -15.87 -5.30
CA THR A 6 5.79 -15.70 -3.87
C THR A 6 4.96 -14.53 -3.31
N PHE A 7 4.74 -14.49 -2.00
CA PHE A 7 4.02 -13.39 -1.35
C PHE A 7 4.66 -12.02 -1.64
N GLU A 8 6.00 -11.98 -1.64
CA GLU A 8 6.74 -10.76 -1.95
C GLU A 8 6.54 -10.33 -3.41
N ASN A 9 6.58 -11.27 -4.37
CA ASN A 9 6.34 -10.96 -5.78
C ASN A 9 4.88 -10.55 -6.03
N ALA A 10 3.92 -11.18 -5.34
CA ALA A 10 2.52 -10.76 -5.39
C ALA A 10 2.34 -9.32 -4.89
N LEU A 11 3.02 -8.96 -3.79
CA LEU A 11 3.02 -7.57 -3.30
C LEU A 11 3.68 -6.62 -4.31
N LYS A 12 4.85 -6.96 -4.86
CA LYS A 12 5.52 -6.15 -5.90
C LYS A 12 4.61 -5.88 -7.10
N ASN A 13 3.83 -6.87 -7.53
CA ASN A 13 2.90 -6.69 -8.64
C ASN A 13 1.86 -5.60 -8.36
N LEU A 14 1.37 -5.46 -7.11
CA LEU A 14 0.47 -4.36 -6.73
C LEU A 14 1.12 -2.98 -6.85
N TYR A 15 2.45 -2.92 -6.80
CA TYR A 15 3.26 -1.71 -7.00
C TYR A 15 3.98 -1.72 -8.36
N PHE A 16 3.39 -2.34 -9.39
CA PHE A 16 3.92 -2.35 -10.76
C PHE A 16 5.36 -2.88 -10.86
N GLY A 17 5.71 -3.87 -10.03
CA GLY A 17 7.04 -4.49 -9.97
C GLY A 17 8.00 -3.82 -8.99
N VAL A 18 7.61 -2.71 -8.36
CA VAL A 18 8.46 -1.99 -7.40
C VAL A 18 8.51 -2.72 -6.06
N ASP A 19 9.74 -2.95 -5.57
CA ASP A 19 9.99 -3.53 -4.25
C ASP A 19 9.97 -2.46 -3.15
N ILE A 20 8.79 -2.25 -2.59
CA ILE A 20 8.58 -1.27 -1.53
C ILE A 20 9.30 -1.60 -0.22
N LYS A 21 9.76 -2.85 -0.01
CA LYS A 21 10.50 -3.23 1.21
C LYS A 21 11.97 -2.77 1.15
N LYS A 22 12.58 -2.85 -0.04
CA LYS A 22 14.00 -2.53 -0.24
C LYS A 22 14.25 -1.09 -0.65
N ALA A 23 13.23 -0.39 -1.15
CA ALA A 23 13.39 0.95 -1.71
C ALA A 23 13.19 2.09 -0.70
N SER A 24 13.28 1.91 0.62
CA SER A 24 12.86 2.96 1.57
C SER A 24 13.53 4.34 1.37
N SER A 25 14.76 4.40 0.84
CA SER A 25 15.46 5.64 0.48
C SER A 25 15.27 6.09 -0.98
N SER A 26 14.87 5.19 -1.89
CA SER A 26 14.75 5.43 -3.35
C SER A 26 13.37 5.08 -3.92
N LEU A 27 12.35 4.92 -3.08
CA LEU A 27 11.03 4.44 -3.46
C LEU A 27 10.38 5.40 -4.45
N VAL A 28 10.47 6.69 -4.15
CA VAL A 28 9.94 7.76 -5.01
C VAL A 28 10.61 7.68 -6.37
N ASP A 29 11.95 7.63 -6.43
CA ASP A 29 12.70 7.54 -7.68
C ASP A 29 12.34 6.30 -8.48
N THR A 30 12.18 5.15 -7.80
CA THR A 30 11.82 3.89 -8.44
C THR A 30 10.41 3.95 -9.02
N LEU A 31 9.44 4.50 -8.29
CA LEU A 31 8.07 4.70 -8.76
C LEU A 31 8.01 5.68 -9.94
N MET A 32 8.85 6.72 -9.96
CA MET A 32 8.94 7.65 -11.10
C MET A 32 9.38 6.98 -12.41
N THR A 33 10.07 5.83 -12.35
CA THR A 33 10.45 5.08 -13.56
C THR A 33 9.31 4.26 -14.17
N VAL A 34 8.19 4.08 -13.44
CA VAL A 34 7.08 3.24 -13.88
C VAL A 34 6.17 4.04 -14.82
N GLN A 35 6.19 3.69 -16.11
CA GLN A 35 5.44 4.42 -17.16
C GLN A 35 3.91 4.50 -16.95
N ASN A 36 3.32 3.59 -16.16
CA ASN A 36 1.89 3.58 -15.90
C ASN A 36 1.49 4.45 -14.69
N LEU A 37 2.46 5.11 -14.04
CA LEU A 37 2.23 6.01 -12.91
C LEU A 37 2.39 7.46 -13.36
N HIS A 38 1.39 8.28 -13.03
CA HIS A 38 1.47 9.73 -13.16
C HIS A 38 1.82 10.32 -11.79
N HIS A 39 2.96 11.00 -11.71
CA HIS A 39 3.48 11.57 -10.46
C HIS A 39 2.96 12.99 -10.24
N SER A 40 2.58 13.27 -9.00
CA SER A 40 2.32 14.60 -8.46
C SER A 40 2.83 14.65 -7.02
N ASP A 41 3.22 15.82 -6.54
CA ASP A 41 3.63 15.98 -5.15
C ASP A 41 3.00 17.20 -4.49
N THR A 42 2.97 17.15 -3.16
CA THR A 42 2.57 18.25 -2.30
C THR A 42 3.47 18.29 -1.08
N VAL A 43 3.78 19.51 -0.61
CA VAL A 43 4.60 19.73 0.57
C VAL A 43 3.71 20.27 1.68
N VAL A 44 3.72 19.61 2.83
CA VAL A 44 2.96 20.06 4.00
C VAL A 44 3.89 20.12 5.21
N ARG A 45 3.93 21.29 5.86
CA ARG A 45 4.58 21.44 7.15
C ARG A 45 3.77 20.70 8.20
N GLN A 46 4.38 19.74 8.91
CA GLN A 46 3.73 19.00 9.98
C GLN A 46 4.37 19.32 11.33
N SER A 47 3.56 19.78 12.29
CA SER A 47 3.95 19.85 13.69
C SER A 47 4.25 18.44 14.22
N ASN A 48 5.29 18.28 15.05
CA ASN A 48 5.73 17.03 15.67
C ASN A 48 6.36 15.98 14.74
N LEU A 49 6.69 16.33 13.49
CA LEU A 49 7.38 15.40 12.58
C LEU A 49 8.74 14.94 13.12
N ASN A 50 9.41 15.80 13.89
CA ASN A 50 10.68 15.48 14.58
C ASN A 50 10.56 14.24 15.47
N ILE A 51 9.42 14.04 16.13
CA ILE A 51 9.16 12.87 16.99
C ILE A 51 9.03 11.59 16.14
N ASN A 52 8.25 11.64 15.06
CA ASN A 52 8.06 10.49 14.15
C ASN A 52 9.35 10.12 13.38
N MET A 53 10.18 11.12 13.11
CA MET A 53 11.49 10.95 12.50
C MET A 53 12.58 10.57 13.52
N GLN A 54 12.26 10.49 14.82
CA GLN A 54 13.21 10.24 15.91
C GLN A 54 14.40 11.22 15.91
N LEU A 55 14.17 12.45 15.46
CA LEU A 55 15.19 13.49 15.44
C LEU A 55 15.44 13.94 16.88
N LYS A 56 16.70 13.88 17.32
CA LYS A 56 17.15 14.44 18.61
C LYS A 56 17.34 15.96 18.57
N THR A 57 16.69 16.65 17.62
CA THR A 57 16.97 18.06 17.32
C THR A 57 15.68 18.84 17.07
N ASP A 58 15.69 20.14 17.40
CA ASP A 58 14.60 21.09 17.09
C ASP A 58 14.64 21.61 15.63
N LYS A 59 15.49 21.03 14.78
CA LYS A 59 15.58 21.41 13.36
C LYS A 59 14.22 21.20 12.68
N GLU A 60 13.86 22.10 11.77
CA GLU A 60 12.61 21.99 11.01
C GLU A 60 12.62 20.72 10.15
N ALA A 61 11.52 19.97 10.20
CA ALA A 61 11.30 18.80 9.35
C ALA A 61 10.05 18.99 8.48
N TRP A 62 10.10 18.41 7.29
CA TRP A 62 9.11 18.53 6.23
C TRP A 62 8.51 17.17 5.90
N ASN A 63 7.19 17.11 5.68
CA ASN A 63 6.55 15.91 5.13
C ASN A 63 6.22 16.16 3.65
N TYR A 64 6.90 15.44 2.78
CA TYR A 64 6.63 15.40 1.36
C TYR A 64 5.69 14.24 1.07
N ARG A 65 4.56 14.53 0.43
CA ARG A 65 3.64 13.51 -0.06
C ARG A 65 3.79 13.40 -1.56
N HIS A 66 4.27 12.25 -2.02
CA HIS A 66 4.34 11.91 -3.43
C HIS A 66 3.18 10.99 -3.78
N ILE A 67 2.31 11.43 -4.67
CA ILE A 67 1.14 10.71 -5.12
C ILE A 67 1.38 10.24 -6.56
N PHE A 68 1.31 8.93 -6.76
CA PHE A 68 1.44 8.26 -8.04
C PHE A 68 0.09 7.70 -8.45
N ILE A 69 -0.57 8.34 -9.42
CA ILE A 69 -1.90 7.97 -9.90
C ILE A 69 -1.77 6.99 -11.06
N PHE A 70 -2.65 5.99 -11.13
CA PHE A 70 -2.71 5.04 -12.23
C PHE A 70 -4.15 4.72 -12.63
N THR A 71 -4.35 4.43 -13.91
CA THR A 71 -5.65 4.00 -14.47
C THR A 71 -5.60 2.59 -15.04
N LYS A 72 -4.41 2.02 -15.18
CA LYS A 72 -4.22 0.60 -15.52
C LYS A 72 -4.16 -0.23 -14.26
N SER A 73 -4.90 -1.34 -14.24
CA SER A 73 -4.87 -2.29 -13.14
C SER A 73 -3.47 -2.88 -12.96
N PRO A 74 -2.94 -2.96 -11.72
CA PRO A 74 -1.70 -3.69 -11.42
C PRO A 74 -1.88 -5.22 -11.52
N LEU A 75 -3.12 -5.70 -11.58
CA LEU A 75 -3.45 -7.10 -11.80
C LEU A 75 -4.00 -7.30 -13.22
N PRO A 76 -3.52 -8.30 -13.97
CA PRO A 76 -3.86 -8.47 -15.38
C PRO A 76 -5.34 -8.80 -15.58
N GLY A 77 -5.95 -8.20 -16.61
CA GLY A 77 -7.32 -8.50 -17.04
C GLY A 77 -8.43 -7.92 -16.14
N LEU A 78 -8.08 -7.10 -15.14
CA LEU A 78 -9.06 -6.46 -14.26
C LEU A 78 -9.27 -4.99 -14.64
N LYS A 79 -10.53 -4.55 -14.57
CA LYS A 79 -10.93 -3.17 -14.81
C LYS A 79 -10.91 -2.40 -13.50
N ILE A 80 -10.34 -1.21 -13.53
CA ILE A 80 -10.36 -0.22 -12.46
C ILE A 80 -10.81 1.12 -13.06
N ASP A 81 -11.30 2.04 -12.22
CA ASP A 81 -11.45 3.43 -12.63
C ASP A 81 -10.11 4.16 -12.48
N SER A 82 -9.56 4.14 -11.28
CA SER A 82 -8.27 4.74 -10.96
C SER A 82 -7.67 4.09 -9.72
N GLY A 83 -6.42 4.40 -9.42
CA GLY A 83 -5.79 4.06 -8.16
C GLY A 83 -4.63 5.00 -7.88
N TYR A 84 -4.12 4.94 -6.67
CA TYR A 84 -2.96 5.72 -6.28
C TYR A 84 -2.04 4.96 -5.34
N ILE A 85 -0.76 5.30 -5.40
CA ILE A 85 0.26 5.03 -4.38
C ILE A 85 0.67 6.38 -3.80
N GLU A 86 0.51 6.57 -2.50
CA GLU A 86 1.00 7.75 -1.80
C GLU A 86 2.19 7.36 -0.92
N ALA A 87 3.37 7.89 -1.22
CA ALA A 87 4.55 7.77 -0.37
C ALA A 87 4.73 9.05 0.44
N SER A 88 4.72 8.93 1.76
CA SER A 88 5.01 10.03 2.68
C SER A 88 6.46 9.98 3.13
N ILE A 89 7.23 11.02 2.83
CA ILE A 89 8.65 11.12 3.18
C ILE A 89 8.87 12.26 4.16
N GLY A 90 9.46 11.94 5.31
CA GLY A 90 9.97 12.93 6.24
C GLY A 90 11.37 13.34 5.84
N GLU A 91 11.61 14.64 5.69
CA GLU A 91 12.92 15.21 5.40
C GLU A 91 13.33 16.24 6.46
N ALA A 92 14.55 16.12 6.93
CA ALA A 92 15.29 17.08 7.75
C ALA A 92 16.71 17.21 7.17
N PRO A 93 17.52 18.23 7.54
CA PRO A 93 18.79 18.53 6.87
C PRO A 93 19.77 17.36 6.71
N GLU A 94 19.67 16.32 7.54
CA GLU A 94 20.55 15.14 7.51
C GLU A 94 19.80 13.80 7.42
N ILE A 95 18.47 13.81 7.41
CA ILE A 95 17.65 12.58 7.45
C ILE A 95 16.51 12.66 6.45
N LYS A 96 16.40 11.63 5.60
CA LYS A 96 15.24 11.33 4.78
C LYS A 96 14.68 9.97 5.20
N LYS A 97 13.41 9.90 5.57
CA LYS A 97 12.77 8.69 6.11
C LYS A 97 11.41 8.47 5.47
N LEU A 98 11.18 7.29 4.93
CA LEU A 98 9.84 6.84 4.54
C LEU A 98 8.98 6.71 5.80
N LEU A 99 7.90 7.50 5.87
CA LEU A 99 6.96 7.53 6.99
C LEU A 99 5.79 6.57 6.76
N GLY A 100 5.39 6.38 5.50
CA GLY A 100 4.29 5.51 5.15
C GLY A 100 4.09 5.39 3.65
N VAL A 101 3.42 4.31 3.26
CA VAL A 101 2.97 4.06 1.89
C VAL A 101 1.49 3.68 1.97
N ASN A 102 0.65 4.46 1.30
CA ASN A 102 -0.76 4.14 1.12
C ASN A 102 -0.97 3.65 -0.31
N TRP A 103 -1.82 2.64 -0.47
CA TRP A 103 -2.22 2.13 -1.78
C TRP A 103 -3.74 1.98 -1.81
N CYS A 104 -4.36 2.44 -2.89
CA CYS A 104 -5.80 2.39 -3.07
C CYS A 104 -6.16 2.21 -4.55
N VAL A 105 -7.24 1.48 -4.80
CA VAL A 105 -7.88 1.36 -6.12
C VAL A 105 -9.35 1.68 -5.99
N GLN A 106 -9.85 2.50 -6.92
CA GLN A 106 -11.24 2.94 -7.03
C GLN A 106 -11.95 2.29 -8.21
N PHE A 107 -13.26 2.11 -8.04
CA PHE A 107 -14.15 1.51 -9.03
C PHE A 107 -15.48 2.25 -9.06
N ASP A 108 -16.03 2.41 -10.27
CA ASP A 108 -17.36 3.02 -10.46
C ASP A 108 -18.49 2.05 -10.10
N ASN A 109 -18.24 0.74 -10.16
CA ASN A 109 -19.26 -0.28 -9.90
C ASN A 109 -18.74 -1.37 -8.97
N LYS A 110 -19.69 -1.97 -8.23
CA LYS A 110 -19.41 -2.99 -7.22
C LYS A 110 -18.86 -4.28 -7.82
N ILE A 111 -19.33 -4.67 -9.02
CA ILE A 111 -18.99 -5.95 -9.65
C ILE A 111 -17.49 -6.00 -9.98
N ASP A 112 -16.95 -4.94 -10.56
CA ASP A 112 -15.51 -4.87 -10.88
C ASP A 112 -14.66 -4.79 -9.60
N ALA A 113 -15.14 -4.07 -8.58
CA ALA A 113 -14.48 -4.04 -7.27
C ALA A 113 -14.46 -5.43 -6.60
N GLU A 114 -15.57 -6.15 -6.59
CA GLU A 114 -15.67 -7.50 -6.04
C GLU A 114 -14.76 -8.50 -6.79
N LYS A 115 -14.72 -8.42 -8.13
CA LYS A 115 -13.79 -9.23 -8.93
C LYS A 115 -12.34 -8.96 -8.56
N PHE A 116 -11.97 -7.70 -8.40
CA PHE A 116 -10.61 -7.33 -8.00
C PHE A 116 -10.29 -7.83 -6.60
N TYR A 117 -11.20 -7.61 -5.65
CA TYR A 117 -11.04 -8.04 -4.26
C TYR A 117 -10.90 -9.56 -4.15
N ASN A 118 -11.76 -10.32 -4.84
CA ASN A 118 -11.65 -11.77 -4.90
C ASN A 118 -10.33 -12.21 -5.53
N LYS A 119 -9.83 -11.48 -6.54
CA LYS A 119 -8.52 -11.79 -7.12
C LYS A 119 -7.38 -11.60 -6.13
N LEU A 120 -7.44 -10.58 -5.28
CA LEU A 120 -6.49 -10.40 -4.18
C LEU A 120 -6.55 -11.60 -3.23
N ILE A 121 -7.75 -12.05 -2.86
CA ILE A 121 -7.94 -13.22 -1.98
C ILE A 121 -7.30 -14.47 -2.62
N GLU A 122 -7.64 -14.77 -3.87
CA GLU A 122 -7.05 -15.90 -4.62
C GLU A 122 -5.52 -15.82 -4.71
N THR A 123 -4.98 -14.61 -4.78
CA THR A 123 -3.54 -14.38 -4.92
C THR A 123 -2.82 -14.60 -3.60
N PHE A 124 -3.33 -14.05 -2.49
CA PHE A 124 -2.60 -14.01 -1.22
C PHE A 124 -2.93 -15.15 -0.26
N ALA A 125 -4.14 -15.71 -0.30
CA ALA A 125 -4.54 -16.84 0.54
C ALA A 125 -3.55 -18.03 0.46
N PRO A 126 -3.22 -18.58 -0.73
CA PRO A 126 -2.30 -19.72 -0.82
C PRO A 126 -0.84 -19.38 -0.50
N LEU A 127 -0.49 -18.09 -0.45
CA LEU A 127 0.87 -17.60 -0.15
C LEU A 127 1.06 -17.27 1.34
N SER A 128 -0.01 -17.32 2.13
CA SER A 128 -0.03 -16.92 3.54
C SER A 128 0.07 -18.11 4.48
N THR A 129 0.74 -17.92 5.62
CA THR A 129 0.76 -18.87 6.74
C THR A 129 -0.43 -18.68 7.68
N LYS A 130 -0.97 -17.46 7.75
CA LYS A 130 -2.19 -17.12 8.51
C LYS A 130 -3.05 -16.17 7.69
N GLN A 131 -4.36 -16.36 7.75
CA GLN A 131 -5.33 -15.49 7.09
C GLN A 131 -6.57 -15.26 7.96
N LYS A 132 -7.20 -14.09 7.82
CA LYS A 132 -8.49 -13.73 8.43
C LYS A 132 -9.31 -12.97 7.40
N THR A 133 -10.57 -13.35 7.20
CA THR A 133 -11.52 -12.58 6.41
C THR A 133 -12.72 -12.22 7.27
N GLY A 134 -13.34 -11.08 7.00
CA GLY A 134 -14.47 -10.60 7.79
C GLY A 134 -15.21 -9.46 7.13
N TYR A 135 -16.23 -8.98 7.85
CA TYR A 135 -16.97 -7.80 7.50
C TYR A 135 -17.01 -6.88 8.72
N ASP A 136 -16.60 -5.64 8.52
CA ASP A 136 -16.71 -4.55 9.47
C ASP A 136 -17.76 -3.55 8.97
N LYS A 137 -18.59 -3.05 9.88
CA LYS A 137 -19.72 -2.16 9.53
C LYS A 137 -19.27 -0.79 8.99
N ASP A 138 -18.10 -0.32 9.41
CA ASP A 138 -17.59 1.01 9.11
C ASP A 138 -16.61 0.98 7.91
N VAL A 139 -15.94 -0.16 7.71
CA VAL A 139 -14.90 -0.35 6.68
C VAL A 139 -15.40 -1.19 5.49
N GLY A 140 -16.27 -2.18 5.72
CA GLY A 140 -16.72 -3.16 4.72
C GLY A 140 -16.00 -4.50 4.83
N HIS A 141 -15.72 -5.15 3.70
CA HIS A 141 -15.02 -6.43 3.68
C HIS A 141 -13.55 -6.25 4.03
N ILE A 142 -13.01 -7.13 4.88
CA ILE A 142 -11.61 -7.12 5.28
C ILE A 142 -11.00 -8.48 4.99
N ALA A 143 -9.79 -8.49 4.42
CA ALA A 143 -8.98 -9.69 4.20
C ALA A 143 -7.54 -9.43 4.64
N GLN A 144 -7.07 -10.22 5.59
CA GLN A 144 -5.75 -10.11 6.22
C GLN A 144 -4.94 -11.35 5.91
N TYR A 145 -3.67 -11.16 5.54
CA TYR A 145 -2.74 -12.22 5.21
C TYR A 145 -1.40 -11.99 5.88
N SER A 146 -0.82 -13.07 6.43
CA SER A 146 0.48 -13.09 7.08
C SER A 146 1.37 -14.17 6.48
N THR A 147 2.67 -13.92 6.39
CA THR A 147 3.68 -14.96 6.09
C THR A 147 4.58 -15.30 7.27
N ARG A 148 4.15 -15.00 8.52
CA ARG A 148 5.00 -15.17 9.71
C ARG A 148 5.54 -16.60 9.88
N LYS A 149 6.88 -16.68 9.95
CA LYS A 149 7.62 -17.44 10.97
C LYS A 149 8.07 -16.44 12.05
N GLU A 150 8.19 -16.86 13.31
CA GLU A 150 8.47 -15.97 14.47
C GLU A 150 9.77 -15.15 14.34
N GLU A 151 10.70 -15.57 13.49
CA GLU A 151 12.10 -15.13 13.47
C GLU A 151 12.45 -14.11 12.38
N ASP A 152 11.58 -13.88 11.38
CA ASP A 152 11.92 -13.04 10.22
C ASP A 152 11.92 -11.52 10.53
N LYS A 153 12.25 -10.65 9.56
CA LYS A 153 12.16 -9.16 9.61
C LYS A 153 11.45 -8.60 8.35
N GLY A 154 10.72 -7.47 8.45
CA GLY A 154 10.07 -6.75 7.32
C GLY A 154 8.52 -6.81 7.26
N ILE A 155 7.92 -6.20 6.23
CA ILE A 155 6.45 -6.23 5.98
C ILE A 155 6.04 -7.69 5.81
N ARG A 156 5.20 -8.17 6.72
CA ARG A 156 4.77 -9.57 6.77
C ARG A 156 3.27 -9.73 6.80
N ASP A 157 2.57 -8.67 7.16
CA ASP A 157 1.13 -8.64 7.31
C ASP A 157 0.57 -7.59 6.36
N ILE A 158 -0.37 -8.00 5.53
CA ILE A 158 -1.12 -7.09 4.66
C ILE A 158 -2.60 -7.22 4.98
N THR A 159 -3.30 -6.10 4.90
CA THR A 159 -4.76 -6.06 5.03
C THR A 159 -5.34 -5.33 3.84
N PHE A 160 -6.28 -5.98 3.16
CA PHE A 160 -7.13 -5.35 2.16
C PHE A 160 -8.47 -5.01 2.81
N CYS A 161 -8.88 -3.75 2.65
CA CYS A 161 -10.21 -3.29 3.05
C CYS A 161 -10.97 -2.92 1.78
N PHE A 162 -12.17 -3.47 1.61
CA PHE A 162 -13.06 -3.21 0.48
C PHE A 162 -14.38 -2.63 0.98
N GLY A 163 -14.67 -1.40 0.57
CA GLY A 163 -15.90 -0.71 0.96
C GLY A 163 -16.32 0.36 -0.03
N LYS A 164 -17.40 1.07 0.30
CA LYS A 164 -17.82 2.25 -0.44
C LYS A 164 -17.36 3.49 0.32
N SER A 165 -16.57 4.33 -0.33
CA SER A 165 -16.04 5.54 0.30
C SER A 165 -17.16 6.54 0.59
N PRO A 166 -17.29 7.02 1.83
CA PRO A 166 -18.28 8.04 2.17
C PRO A 166 -17.96 9.37 1.49
N ARG A 167 -16.68 9.62 1.15
CA ARG A 167 -16.19 10.87 0.56
C ARG A 167 -16.33 10.89 -0.96
N THR A 168 -15.79 9.89 -1.65
CA THR A 168 -15.77 9.85 -3.13
C THR A 168 -17.02 9.22 -3.72
N LYS A 169 -17.82 8.51 -2.89
CA LYS A 169 -18.96 7.68 -3.30
C LYS A 169 -18.60 6.52 -4.24
N LYS A 170 -17.32 6.30 -4.53
CA LYS A 170 -16.81 5.17 -5.30
C LYS A 170 -16.59 3.94 -4.41
N PHE A 171 -16.52 2.77 -5.04
CA PHE A 171 -16.03 1.57 -4.36
C PHE A 171 -14.51 1.64 -4.30
N GLU A 172 -13.93 1.31 -3.16
CA GLU A 172 -12.49 1.43 -2.93
C GLU A 172 -11.95 0.15 -2.30
N ILE A 173 -10.76 -0.24 -2.74
CA ILE A 173 -9.95 -1.26 -2.08
C ILE A 173 -8.66 -0.60 -1.63
N THR A 174 -8.41 -0.58 -0.33
CA THR A 174 -7.18 -0.04 0.27
C THR A 174 -6.29 -1.17 0.78
N LEU A 175 -4.98 -1.02 0.61
CA LEU A 175 -3.97 -1.92 1.17
C LEU A 175 -3.29 -1.23 2.34
N LEU A 176 -3.38 -1.86 3.51
CA LEU A 176 -2.64 -1.49 4.71
C LEU A 176 -1.48 -2.46 4.92
N LEU A 177 -0.29 -1.90 5.11
CA LEU A 177 0.92 -2.65 5.40
C LEU A 177 1.13 -2.61 6.91
N ALA A 178 1.13 -3.78 7.55
CA ALA A 178 1.33 -3.89 8.99
C ALA A 178 2.55 -4.76 9.32
N ASN A 179 3.15 -4.47 10.47
CA ASN A 179 4.14 -5.35 11.11
C ASN A 179 3.52 -6.21 12.22
N GLU A 180 2.22 -6.02 12.48
CA GLU A 180 1.42 -6.71 13.50
C GLU A 180 0.14 -7.25 12.86
N PHE A 181 0.02 -8.59 12.79
CA PHE A 181 -1.22 -9.23 12.39
C PHE A 181 -2.23 -8.94 13.50
N MET A 182 -3.31 -8.21 13.19
CA MET A 182 -4.27 -7.75 14.19
C MET A 182 -4.98 -8.95 14.81
N ASN A 183 -4.47 -9.38 15.97
CA ASN A 183 -5.17 -10.32 16.83
C ASN A 183 -6.17 -9.48 17.63
N GLU A 184 -7.45 -9.67 17.32
CA GLU A 184 -8.51 -9.46 18.31
C GLU A 184 -8.56 -10.69 19.21
#